data_AF-A0A7C2QNX3-F1
#
_entry.id   AF-A0A7C2QNX3-F1
#
_cell.length_a   1.000
_cell.length_b   1.000
_cell.length_c   1.000
_cell.angle_alpha   90.00
_cell.angle_beta   90.00
_cell.angle_gamma   90.00
#
_symmetry.space_group_name_H-M   'P 1'
#
loop_
_entity.id
_entity.type
_entity.pdbx_description
1 polymer ?
#
loop_
_entity_poly.entity_id
_entity_poly.type
_entity_poly.pdbx_seq_one_letter_code
_entity_poly.pdbx_strand_id
1 'polypeptide(L)'
;MGTPVVAAPTYLYVKHRAPSEDPPFELAFGKALDVAISQYNYYSRRAWRPLLKQAQRCAMAVLRSELKRLGVEAGREEVEEAARRLWRMLAAWSKSPYTGFLRPKTRALIFIDRDGGFYGALYAQPDFADAVTEHYYEVKSFNVEERPRRHVEVQSRVFALLGPLHLVYFVEVGGFYELRERVLYADLSVIDDVVAFLKERPPGSEVVELGRLRASYPHKVYVREGGAWRLAKA
;
A
#
# COMPACT_ATOMS: atom_id res chain seq x y z
N MET A 1 -11.57 6.85 -32.05
CA MET A 1 -12.09 6.40 -30.74
C MET A 1 -11.03 5.50 -30.13
N GLY A 2 -10.55 5.79 -28.93
CA GLY A 2 -9.51 4.97 -28.30
C GLY A 2 -10.06 3.70 -27.65
N THR A 3 -9.17 2.77 -27.30
CA THR A 3 -9.52 1.50 -26.67
C THR A 3 -10.03 1.73 -25.23
N PRO A 4 -11.26 1.30 -24.88
CA PRO A 4 -11.78 1.43 -23.52
C PRO A 4 -11.12 0.42 -22.58
N VAL A 5 -10.84 0.84 -21.35
CA VAL A 5 -10.21 0.05 -20.29
C VAL A 5 -11.06 0.16 -19.03
N VAL A 6 -11.40 -0.97 -18.40
CA VAL A 6 -12.03 -0.96 -17.07
C VAL A 6 -10.94 -0.77 -16.02
N ALA A 7 -10.97 0.33 -15.29
CA ALA A 7 -9.98 0.65 -14.28
C ALA A 7 -10.58 0.68 -12.87
N ALA A 8 -9.81 0.23 -11.88
CA ALA A 8 -10.19 0.33 -10.48
C ALA A 8 -8.96 0.56 -9.59
N PRO A 9 -9.08 1.25 -8.45
CA PRO A 9 -8.00 1.31 -7.47
C PRO A 9 -7.81 -0.03 -6.74
N THR A 10 -6.56 -0.37 -6.40
CA THR A 10 -6.21 -1.64 -5.72
C THR A 10 -7.00 -1.85 -4.43
N TYR A 11 -7.37 -0.80 -3.68
CA TYR A 11 -8.15 -0.96 -2.45
C TYR A 11 -9.54 -1.59 -2.70
N LEU A 12 -10.16 -1.36 -3.85
CA LEU A 12 -11.44 -1.99 -4.20
C LEU A 12 -11.27 -3.49 -4.44
N TYR A 13 -10.21 -3.87 -5.16
CA TYR A 13 -9.86 -5.27 -5.39
C TYR A 13 -9.58 -5.99 -4.07
N VAL A 14 -8.75 -5.40 -3.21
CA VAL A 14 -8.44 -5.96 -1.89
C VAL A 14 -9.70 -6.11 -1.05
N LYS A 15 -10.54 -5.07 -0.97
CA LYS A 15 -11.81 -5.12 -0.21
C LYS A 15 -12.74 -6.22 -0.72
N HIS A 16 -12.78 -6.46 -2.04
CA HIS A 16 -13.64 -7.48 -2.64
C HIS A 16 -13.13 -8.90 -2.39
N ARG A 17 -11.81 -9.13 -2.45
CA ARG A 17 -11.22 -10.48 -2.33
C ARG A 17 -10.85 -10.85 -0.90
N ALA A 18 -10.54 -9.87 -0.07
CA ALA A 18 -10.14 -10.03 1.31
C ALA A 18 -10.59 -8.80 2.13
N PRO A 19 -11.88 -8.73 2.50
CA PRO A 19 -12.37 -7.69 3.40
C PRO A 19 -11.52 -7.67 4.66
N SER A 20 -11.08 -6.49 5.10
CA SER A 20 -10.38 -6.39 6.38
C SER A 20 -11.36 -6.65 7.52
N GLU A 21 -10.99 -7.55 8.41
CA GLU A 21 -11.69 -7.86 9.67
C GLU A 21 -10.98 -7.20 10.86
N ASP A 22 -10.08 -6.25 10.59
CA ASP A 22 -9.30 -5.61 11.62
C ASP A 22 -10.19 -4.79 12.56
N PRO A 23 -9.93 -4.85 13.88
CA PRO A 23 -10.63 -4.01 14.84
C PRO A 23 -10.52 -2.53 14.42
N PRO A 24 -11.62 -1.74 14.51
CA PRO A 24 -11.62 -0.33 14.12
C PRO A 24 -10.50 0.50 14.75
N PHE A 25 -10.13 0.19 16.00
CA PHE A 25 -9.00 0.83 16.69
C PHE A 25 -7.67 0.56 15.99
N GLU A 26 -7.39 -0.70 15.60
CA GLU A 26 -6.15 -1.05 14.90
C GLU A 26 -6.10 -0.46 13.48
N LEU A 27 -7.24 -0.29 12.81
CA LEU A 27 -7.33 0.44 11.55
C LEU A 27 -6.95 1.92 11.73
N ALA A 28 -7.52 2.58 12.75
CA ALA A 28 -7.18 3.97 13.08
C ALA A 28 -5.70 4.12 13.46
N PHE A 29 -5.17 3.17 14.23
CA PHE A 29 -3.76 3.12 14.63
C PHE A 29 -2.83 2.97 13.42
N GLY A 30 -3.11 2.00 12.54
CA GLY A 30 -2.32 1.78 11.33
C GLY A 30 -2.31 3.02 10.43
N LYS A 31 -3.47 3.67 10.26
CA LYS A 31 -3.59 4.91 9.50
C LYS A 31 -2.79 6.07 10.13
N ALA A 32 -2.84 6.20 11.45
CA ALA A 32 -2.08 7.22 12.18
C ALA A 32 -0.57 7.05 11.98
N LEU A 33 -0.08 5.80 12.05
CA LEU A 33 1.33 5.49 11.81
C LEU A 33 1.74 5.77 10.36
N ASP A 34 0.96 5.30 9.38
CA ASP A 34 1.23 5.54 7.94
C ASP A 34 1.39 7.04 7.62
N VAL A 35 0.43 7.85 8.08
CA VAL A 35 0.45 9.30 7.84
C VAL A 35 1.65 9.95 8.53
N ALA A 36 1.93 9.58 9.78
CA ALA A 36 3.06 10.12 10.52
C ALA A 36 4.41 9.78 9.89
N ILE A 37 4.60 8.54 9.45
CA ILE A 37 5.79 8.08 8.74
C ILE A 37 5.95 8.81 7.39
N SER A 38 4.87 8.94 6.63
CA SER A 38 4.87 9.67 5.35
C SER A 38 5.27 11.14 5.53
N GLN A 39 4.72 11.81 6.54
CA GLN A 39 5.08 13.20 6.87
C GLN A 39 6.52 13.31 7.37
N TYR A 40 6.97 12.36 8.20
CA TYR A 40 8.35 12.30 8.67
C TYR A 40 9.31 12.22 7.49
N ASN A 41 9.10 11.29 6.56
CA ASN A 41 9.96 11.12 5.38
C ASN A 41 9.95 12.36 4.45
N TYR A 42 8.80 13.00 4.26
CA TYR A 42 8.70 14.19 3.43
C TYR A 42 9.54 15.35 3.99
N TYR A 43 9.43 15.60 5.29
CA TYR A 43 10.10 16.74 5.93
C TYR A 43 11.52 16.43 6.39
N SER A 44 11.89 15.17 6.66
CA SER A 44 13.24 14.81 7.09
C SER A 44 14.30 15.17 6.04
N ARG A 45 13.94 15.10 4.75
CA ARG A 45 14.81 15.56 3.65
C ARG A 45 15.12 17.05 3.67
N ARG A 46 14.33 17.85 4.40
CA ARG A 46 14.42 19.32 4.45
C ARG A 46 14.79 19.86 5.82
N ALA A 47 14.88 19.00 6.83
CA ALA A 47 15.08 19.39 8.22
C ALA A 47 16.43 18.92 8.74
N TRP A 48 17.13 19.81 9.44
CA TRP A 48 18.40 19.51 10.10
C TRP A 48 18.21 18.87 11.49
N ARG A 49 16.97 18.84 11.99
CA ARG A 49 16.63 18.35 13.34
C ARG A 49 15.75 17.11 13.27
N PRO A 50 15.87 16.16 14.23
CA PRO A 50 14.98 15.01 14.34
C PRO A 50 13.50 15.45 14.46
N LEU A 51 12.64 14.91 13.62
CA LEU A 51 11.21 15.26 13.54
C LEU A 51 10.29 14.35 14.35
N LEU A 52 10.85 13.58 15.29
CA LEU A 52 10.12 12.52 16.01
C LEU A 52 8.95 13.09 16.83
N LYS A 53 9.14 14.23 17.50
CA LYS A 53 8.06 14.89 18.27
C LYS A 53 6.93 15.36 17.37
N GLN A 54 7.24 15.86 16.18
CA GLN A 54 6.26 16.31 15.19
C GLN A 54 5.50 15.13 14.60
N ALA A 55 6.20 14.05 14.26
CA ALA A 55 5.59 12.81 13.80
C ALA A 55 4.64 12.22 14.86
N GLN A 56 5.04 12.22 16.14
CA GLN A 56 4.18 11.77 17.23
C GLN A 56 2.91 12.63 17.34
N ARG A 57 3.04 13.96 17.29
CA ARG A 57 1.88 14.87 17.31
C ARG A 57 0.95 14.63 16.13
N CYS A 58 1.52 14.43 14.94
CA CYS A 58 0.77 14.08 13.73
C CYS A 58 0.01 12.76 13.91
N ALA A 59 0.69 11.70 14.36
CA ALA A 59 0.09 10.40 14.61
C ALA A 59 -1.09 10.51 15.58
N MET A 60 -0.92 11.20 16.70
CA MET A 60 -2.00 11.36 17.69
C MET A 60 -3.18 12.18 17.16
N ALA A 61 -2.93 13.20 16.33
CA ALA A 61 -4.01 13.96 15.70
C ALA A 61 -4.81 13.09 14.72
N VAL A 62 -4.12 12.30 13.89
CA VAL A 62 -4.76 11.37 12.94
C VAL A 62 -5.52 10.29 13.68
N LEU A 63 -4.93 9.67 14.71
CA LEU A 63 -5.57 8.63 15.51
C LEU A 63 -6.91 9.13 16.08
N ARG A 64 -6.92 10.30 16.73
CA ARG A 64 -8.15 10.89 17.31
C ARG A 64 -9.20 11.18 16.24
N SER A 65 -8.78 11.69 15.08
CA SER A 65 -9.68 11.95 13.96
C SER A 65 -10.29 10.66 13.41
N GLU A 66 -9.49 9.60 13.26
CA GLU A 66 -9.94 8.31 12.73
C GLU A 66 -10.84 7.55 13.72
N LEU A 67 -10.53 7.56 15.02
CA LEU A 67 -11.40 6.99 16.05
C LEU A 67 -12.78 7.67 16.03
N LYS A 68 -12.81 9.00 15.96
CA LYS A 68 -14.06 9.76 15.82
C LYS A 68 -14.82 9.40 14.54
N ARG A 69 -14.12 9.30 13.40
CA ARG A 69 -14.72 8.94 12.10
C ARG A 69 -15.32 7.53 12.12
N LEU A 70 -14.70 6.59 12.82
CA LEU A 70 -15.13 5.20 12.94
C LEU A 70 -16.15 4.99 14.07
N GLY A 71 -16.49 6.02 14.84
CA GLY A 71 -17.42 5.90 15.97
C GLY A 71 -16.87 5.07 17.14
N VAL A 72 -15.55 5.03 17.31
CA VAL A 72 -14.88 4.27 18.36
C VAL A 72 -14.68 5.16 19.58
N GLU A 73 -15.29 4.80 20.70
CA GLU A 73 -14.99 5.38 22.00
C GLU A 73 -13.81 4.64 22.62
N ALA A 74 -12.68 5.32 22.74
CA ALA A 74 -11.48 4.78 23.37
C ALA A 74 -11.28 5.42 24.75
N GLY A 75 -11.01 4.58 25.75
CA GLY A 75 -10.66 5.02 27.09
C GLY A 75 -9.33 5.77 27.12
N ARG A 76 -9.13 6.56 28.19
CA ARG A 76 -7.88 7.31 28.39
C ARG A 76 -6.65 6.40 28.35
N GLU A 77 -6.72 5.24 29.01
CA GLU A 77 -5.61 4.28 29.10
C GLU A 77 -5.26 3.69 27.73
N GLU A 78 -6.26 3.35 26.91
CA GLU A 78 -6.06 2.84 25.54
C GLU A 78 -5.37 3.89 24.66
N VAL A 79 -5.78 5.15 24.76
CA VAL A 79 -5.16 6.25 24.01
C VAL A 79 -3.73 6.51 24.50
N GLU A 80 -3.47 6.42 25.80
CA GLU A 80 -2.13 6.55 26.36
C GLU A 80 -1.22 5.40 25.93
N GLU A 81 -1.71 4.16 25.90
CA GLU A 81 -0.93 3.03 25.39
C GLU A 81 -0.67 3.16 23.89
N ALA A 82 -1.67 3.55 23.10
CA ALA A 82 -1.47 3.83 21.67
C ALA A 82 -0.44 4.93 21.45
N ALA A 83 -0.43 5.97 22.28
CA ALA A 83 0.58 7.03 22.21
C ALA A 83 1.99 6.49 22.49
N ARG A 84 2.15 5.65 23.53
CA ARG A 84 3.43 5.00 23.84
C ARG A 84 3.88 4.09 22.70
N ARG A 85 2.98 3.27 22.16
CA ARG A 85 3.24 2.36 21.03
C ARG A 85 3.67 3.12 19.78
N LEU A 86 2.92 4.15 19.38
CA LEU A 86 3.27 5.05 18.25
C LEU A 86 4.64 5.68 18.44
N TRP A 87 4.96 6.15 19.65
CA TRP A 87 6.26 6.76 19.92
C TRP A 87 7.40 5.76 19.70
N ARG A 88 7.28 4.55 20.24
CA ARG A 88 8.30 3.50 20.09
C ARG A 88 8.47 3.08 18.63
N MET A 89 7.38 2.93 17.88
CA MET A 89 7.41 2.59 16.45
C MET A 89 8.03 3.72 15.61
N LEU A 90 7.64 4.97 15.84
CA LEU A 90 8.24 6.11 15.15
C LEU A 90 9.73 6.28 15.49
N ALA A 91 10.13 5.98 16.73
CA ALA A 91 11.53 5.99 17.13
C ALA A 91 12.33 4.92 16.36
N ALA A 92 11.78 3.72 16.20
CA ALA A 92 12.38 2.66 15.36
C ALA A 92 12.45 3.11 13.89
N TRP A 93 11.36 3.64 13.34
CA TRP A 93 11.33 4.17 11.97
C TRP A 93 12.39 5.24 11.73
N SER A 94 12.55 6.18 12.67
CA SER A 94 13.47 7.31 12.52
C SER A 94 14.95 6.92 12.36
N LYS A 95 15.31 5.69 12.74
CA LYS A 95 16.67 5.13 12.64
C LYS A 95 16.82 4.16 11.46
N SER A 96 15.74 3.91 10.71
CA SER A 96 15.69 2.92 9.65
C SER A 96 16.29 3.41 8.34
N PRO A 97 16.75 2.50 7.46
CA PRO A 97 17.24 2.86 6.13
C PRO A 97 16.13 3.38 5.20
N TYR A 98 14.86 3.16 5.54
CA TYR A 98 13.71 3.61 4.75
C TYR A 98 13.39 5.10 4.96
N THR A 99 14.07 5.75 5.89
CA THR A 99 13.90 7.19 6.11
C THR A 99 14.28 7.98 4.87
N GLY A 100 13.39 8.87 4.44
CA GLY A 100 13.59 9.70 3.26
C GLY A 100 13.11 9.10 1.93
N PHE A 101 12.70 7.82 1.90
CA PHE A 101 11.92 7.31 0.77
C PHE A 101 10.57 8.01 0.71
N LEU A 102 10.17 8.42 -0.49
CA LEU A 102 8.94 9.16 -0.70
C LEU A 102 7.88 8.25 -1.28
N ARG A 103 6.62 8.58 -0.99
CA ARG A 103 5.48 7.91 -1.61
C ARG A 103 5.54 8.11 -3.12
N PRO A 104 5.52 7.03 -3.93
CA PRO A 104 5.54 7.14 -5.38
C PRO A 104 4.26 7.79 -5.90
N LYS A 105 4.30 8.31 -7.13
CA LYS A 105 3.07 8.61 -7.86
C LYS A 105 2.25 7.32 -8.02
N THR A 106 0.93 7.43 -8.05
CA THR A 106 0.04 6.33 -8.42
C THR A 106 0.48 5.76 -9.77
N ARG A 107 0.61 4.44 -9.85
CA ARG A 107 0.99 3.70 -11.06
C ARG A 107 -0.20 2.90 -11.58
N ALA A 108 -0.22 2.64 -12.88
CA ALA A 108 -1.22 1.79 -13.51
C ALA A 108 -0.62 0.43 -13.90
N LEU A 109 -1.20 -0.65 -13.38
CA LEU A 109 -0.98 -2.01 -13.87
C LEU A 109 -2.03 -2.28 -14.94
N ILE A 110 -1.63 -2.33 -16.21
CA ILE A 110 -2.52 -2.50 -17.36
C ILE A 110 -2.51 -3.98 -17.77
N PHE A 111 -3.68 -4.57 -17.96
CA PHE A 111 -3.86 -5.96 -18.35
C PHE A 111 -4.57 -6.00 -19.71
N ILE A 112 -3.88 -6.55 -20.72
CA ILE A 112 -4.39 -6.72 -22.08
C ILE A 112 -4.54 -8.21 -22.34
N ASP A 113 -5.76 -8.70 -22.19
CA ASP A 113 -6.14 -10.08 -22.47
C ASP A 113 -6.52 -10.19 -23.96
N ARG A 114 -5.56 -10.49 -24.84
CA ARG A 114 -5.85 -10.62 -26.28
C ARG A 114 -6.70 -11.85 -26.57
N ASP A 115 -6.43 -12.95 -25.86
CA ASP A 115 -7.16 -14.21 -26.02
C ASP A 115 -8.63 -14.08 -25.62
N GLY A 116 -8.93 -13.28 -24.59
CA GLY A 116 -10.28 -13.02 -24.10
C GLY A 116 -10.88 -11.67 -24.49
N GLY A 117 -10.22 -10.90 -25.35
CA GLY A 117 -10.69 -9.60 -25.86
C GLY A 117 -10.95 -8.54 -24.79
N PHE A 118 -10.16 -8.50 -23.70
CA PHE A 118 -10.40 -7.63 -22.56
C PHE A 118 -9.23 -6.72 -22.20
N TYR A 119 -9.56 -5.50 -21.77
CA TYR A 119 -8.61 -4.49 -21.33
C TYR A 119 -9.01 -3.98 -19.96
N GLY A 120 -8.12 -4.15 -18.98
CA GLY A 120 -8.32 -3.73 -17.61
C GLY A 120 -7.12 -2.98 -17.05
N ALA A 121 -7.32 -2.23 -15.96
CA ALA A 121 -6.23 -1.64 -15.20
C ALA A 121 -6.50 -1.62 -13.68
N LEU A 122 -5.44 -1.79 -12.89
CA LEU A 122 -5.45 -1.46 -11.47
C LEU A 122 -4.55 -0.26 -11.17
N TYR A 123 -5.07 0.71 -10.41
CA TYR A 123 -4.25 1.78 -9.85
C TYR A 123 -3.61 1.34 -8.55
N ALA A 124 -2.28 1.27 -8.54
CA ALA A 124 -1.48 0.83 -7.42
C ALA A 124 -0.55 1.95 -6.93
N GLN A 125 -0.46 2.12 -5.62
CA GLN A 125 0.44 3.06 -4.97
C GLN A 125 0.96 2.41 -3.68
N PRO A 126 2.13 1.75 -3.72
CA PRO A 126 2.84 1.33 -2.52
C PRO A 126 3.17 2.52 -1.61
N ASP A 127 3.41 2.27 -0.33
CA ASP A 127 3.69 3.34 0.64
C ASP A 127 4.93 4.16 0.27
N PHE A 128 6.01 3.51 -0.15
CA PHE A 128 7.26 4.14 -0.55
C PHE A 128 7.91 3.47 -1.76
N ALA A 129 8.82 4.19 -2.41
CA ALA A 129 9.67 3.65 -3.46
C ALA A 129 11.09 4.22 -3.38
N ASP A 130 12.07 3.39 -3.69
CA ASP A 130 13.41 3.86 -4.07
C ASP A 130 13.40 4.22 -5.55
N ALA A 131 13.59 5.51 -5.84
CA ALA A 131 13.56 6.04 -7.20
C ALA A 131 14.73 5.56 -8.07
N VAL A 132 15.81 5.05 -7.49
CA VAL A 132 16.99 4.59 -8.22
C VAL A 132 16.86 3.13 -8.63
N THR A 133 16.40 2.28 -7.73
CA THR A 133 16.36 0.82 -7.94
C THR A 133 14.99 0.31 -8.39
N GLU A 134 13.96 1.17 -8.41
CA GLU A 134 12.56 0.79 -8.62
C GLU A 134 12.08 -0.31 -7.66
N HIS A 135 12.65 -0.36 -6.45
CA HIS A 135 12.14 -1.17 -5.35
C HIS A 135 10.97 -0.42 -4.67
N TYR A 136 9.94 -1.17 -4.30
CA TYR A 136 8.76 -0.64 -3.62
C TYR A 136 8.72 -1.15 -2.19
N TYR A 137 8.09 -0.38 -1.31
CA TYR A 137 7.97 -0.71 0.10
C TYR A 137 6.52 -0.53 0.53
N GLU A 138 6.01 -1.52 1.24
CA GLU A 138 4.69 -1.49 1.89
C GLU A 138 4.90 -1.72 3.38
N VAL A 139 4.39 -0.82 4.23
CA VAL A 139 4.68 -0.81 5.66
C VAL A 139 3.47 -1.25 6.46
N LYS A 140 3.65 -2.21 7.37
CA LYS A 140 2.58 -2.70 8.27
C LYS A 140 2.92 -2.46 9.73
N SER A 141 1.93 -1.95 10.48
CA SER A 141 2.05 -1.59 11.90
C SER A 141 2.04 -2.79 12.87
N PHE A 142 2.17 -4.01 12.35
CA PHE A 142 2.07 -5.26 13.10
C PHE A 142 2.96 -6.33 12.47
N ASN A 143 3.32 -7.36 13.24
CA ASN A 143 4.11 -8.48 12.77
C ASN A 143 3.29 -9.36 11.81
N VAL A 144 3.60 -9.29 10.51
CA VAL A 144 2.87 -10.03 9.46
C VAL A 144 3.16 -11.53 9.46
N GLU A 145 4.25 -11.97 10.09
CA GLU A 145 4.61 -13.39 10.19
C GLU A 145 3.85 -14.08 11.31
N GLU A 146 3.72 -13.41 12.46
CA GLU A 146 2.93 -13.93 13.59
C GLU A 146 1.43 -13.74 13.40
N ARG A 147 1.02 -12.66 12.71
CA ARG A 147 -0.38 -12.30 12.48
C ARG A 147 -0.63 -12.07 11.00
N PRO A 148 -0.57 -13.12 10.15
CA PRO A 148 -0.82 -12.98 8.73
C PRO A 148 -2.25 -12.50 8.48
N ARG A 149 -2.40 -11.51 7.60
CA ARG A 149 -3.70 -10.96 7.21
C ARG A 149 -3.90 -11.13 5.71
N ARG A 150 -5.03 -11.73 5.32
CA ARG A 150 -5.34 -12.03 3.91
C ARG A 150 -5.31 -10.78 3.02
N HIS A 151 -5.78 -9.63 3.51
CA HIS A 151 -5.75 -8.39 2.74
C HIS A 151 -4.33 -7.89 2.46
N VAL A 152 -3.37 -8.12 3.36
CA VAL A 152 -1.95 -7.80 3.15
C VAL A 152 -1.38 -8.70 2.08
N GLU A 153 -1.69 -9.99 2.11
CA GLU A 153 -1.24 -10.95 1.09
C GLU A 153 -1.74 -10.56 -0.31
N VAL A 154 -3.05 -10.34 -0.45
CA VAL A 154 -3.69 -9.95 -1.73
C VAL A 154 -3.10 -8.63 -2.25
N GLN A 155 -2.96 -7.62 -1.40
CA GLN A 155 -2.37 -6.33 -1.76
C GLN A 155 -0.91 -6.49 -2.22
N SER A 156 -0.12 -7.25 -1.47
CA SER A 156 1.32 -7.41 -1.71
C SER A 156 1.59 -8.14 -3.04
N ARG A 157 0.78 -9.15 -3.38
CA ARG A 157 0.88 -9.84 -4.68
C ARG A 157 0.63 -8.90 -5.86
N VAL A 158 -0.34 -7.97 -5.75
CA VAL A 158 -0.59 -6.96 -6.78
C VAL A 158 0.55 -5.95 -6.86
N PHE A 159 1.00 -5.43 -5.72
CA PHE A 159 2.08 -4.43 -5.69
C PHE A 159 3.41 -4.99 -6.19
N ALA A 160 3.70 -6.28 -5.97
CA ALA A 160 4.88 -6.95 -6.51
C ALA A 160 4.91 -7.02 -8.05
N LEU A 161 3.78 -6.81 -8.74
CA LEU A 161 3.77 -6.65 -10.19
C LEU A 161 4.52 -5.36 -10.61
N LEU A 162 4.50 -4.30 -9.79
CA LEU A 162 5.24 -3.06 -10.08
C LEU A 162 6.76 -3.25 -10.08
N GLY A 163 7.28 -4.23 -9.34
CA GLY A 163 8.71 -4.49 -9.14
C GLY A 163 8.92 -5.23 -7.80
N PRO A 164 10.17 -5.51 -7.39
CA PRO A 164 10.45 -6.10 -6.09
C PRO A 164 9.77 -5.28 -4.98
N LEU A 165 8.91 -5.96 -4.20
CA LEU A 165 8.17 -5.35 -3.10
C LEU A 165 8.77 -5.80 -1.77
N HIS A 166 9.23 -4.86 -0.98
CA HIS A 166 9.67 -5.05 0.39
C HIS A 166 8.49 -4.83 1.31
N LEU A 167 7.94 -5.91 1.86
CA LEU A 167 6.93 -5.83 2.90
C LEU A 167 7.65 -5.61 4.24
N VAL A 168 7.63 -4.36 4.71
CA VAL A 168 8.28 -3.91 5.93
C VAL A 168 7.28 -3.94 7.08
N TYR A 169 7.66 -4.48 8.23
CA TYR A 169 6.75 -4.60 9.35
C TYR A 169 7.45 -4.47 10.71
N PHE A 170 6.68 -4.02 11.70
CA PHE A 170 7.17 -3.79 13.05
C PHE A 170 7.03 -5.06 13.91
N VAL A 171 8.09 -5.40 14.64
CA VAL A 171 8.13 -6.49 15.62
C VAL A 171 8.52 -5.94 16.98
N GLU A 172 7.79 -6.33 18.04
CA GLU A 172 8.10 -5.89 19.39
C GLU A 172 9.09 -6.87 20.05
N VAL A 173 10.24 -6.36 20.50
CA VAL A 173 11.31 -7.13 21.14
C VAL A 173 11.73 -6.39 22.41
N GLY A 174 11.49 -7.01 23.58
CA GLY A 174 11.89 -6.44 24.87
C GLY A 174 11.27 -5.07 25.17
N GLY A 175 10.06 -4.79 24.69
CA GLY A 175 9.39 -3.48 24.84
C GLY A 175 9.87 -2.40 23.87
N PHE A 176 10.72 -2.73 22.90
CA PHE A 176 11.12 -1.87 21.79
C PHE A 176 10.58 -2.41 20.47
N TYR A 177 10.58 -1.59 19.42
CA TYR A 177 10.24 -2.05 18.08
C TYR A 177 11.47 -2.16 17.20
N GLU A 178 11.51 -3.24 16.43
CA GLU A 178 12.44 -3.46 15.33
C GLU A 178 11.64 -3.51 14.01
N LEU A 179 12.29 -3.13 12.91
CA LEU A 179 11.75 -3.28 11.58
C LEU A 179 12.34 -4.54 10.96
N ARG A 180 11.48 -5.39 10.42
CA ARG A 180 11.86 -6.52 9.59
C ARG A 180 11.26 -6.33 8.20
N GLU A 181 11.83 -7.03 7.24
CA GLU A 181 11.34 -7.00 5.86
C GLU A 181 11.31 -8.39 5.26
N ARG A 182 10.37 -8.59 4.34
CA ARG A 182 10.31 -9.73 3.44
C ARG A 182 10.17 -9.24 2.02
N VAL A 183 10.99 -9.76 1.12
CA VAL A 183 10.93 -9.41 -0.31
C VAL A 183 9.93 -10.32 -1.02
N LEU A 184 9.03 -9.71 -1.79
CA LEU A 184 8.11 -10.39 -2.70
C LEU A 184 8.45 -10.01 -4.14
N TYR A 185 8.46 -11.03 -5.01
CA TYR A 185 8.63 -10.86 -6.45
C TYR A 185 7.29 -11.06 -7.17
N ALA A 186 7.22 -10.59 -8.41
CA ALA A 186 6.02 -10.69 -9.21
C ALA A 186 5.59 -12.15 -9.40
N ASP A 187 4.35 -12.44 -9.02
CA ASP A 187 3.66 -13.70 -9.29
C ASP A 187 2.52 -13.42 -10.27
N LEU A 188 2.70 -13.84 -11.53
CA LEU A 188 1.75 -13.53 -12.60
C LEU A 188 0.42 -14.28 -12.46
N SER A 189 0.35 -15.32 -11.61
CA SER A 189 -0.91 -16.05 -11.39
C SER A 189 -2.00 -15.19 -10.74
N VAL A 190 -1.63 -14.08 -10.08
CA VAL A 190 -2.60 -13.12 -9.53
C VAL A 190 -3.38 -12.38 -10.62
N ILE A 191 -2.84 -12.29 -11.84
CA ILE A 191 -3.42 -11.46 -12.90
C ILE A 191 -4.77 -12.00 -13.35
N ASP A 192 -4.97 -13.32 -13.42
CA ASP A 192 -6.26 -13.88 -13.83
C ASP A 192 -7.38 -13.52 -12.84
N ASP A 193 -7.11 -13.54 -11.53
CA ASP A 193 -8.10 -13.11 -10.52
C ASP A 193 -8.38 -11.60 -10.62
N VAL A 194 -7.35 -10.78 -10.85
CA VAL A 194 -7.51 -9.34 -11.07
C VAL A 194 -8.37 -9.06 -12.32
N VAL A 195 -8.12 -9.77 -13.42
CA VAL A 195 -8.90 -9.61 -14.65
C VAL A 195 -10.33 -10.07 -14.46
N ALA A 196 -10.57 -11.18 -13.75
CA ALA A 196 -11.92 -11.62 -13.39
C ALA A 196 -12.66 -10.54 -12.59
N PHE A 197 -12.02 -9.99 -11.55
CA PHE A 197 -12.56 -8.88 -10.78
C PHE A 197 -12.91 -7.66 -11.65
N LEU A 198 -12.03 -7.25 -12.56
CA LEU A 198 -12.30 -6.09 -13.41
C LEU A 198 -13.43 -6.37 -14.43
N LYS A 199 -13.56 -7.61 -14.92
CA LYS A 199 -14.68 -8.02 -15.78
C LYS A 199 -16.04 -7.95 -15.06
N GLU A 200 -16.06 -8.14 -13.74
CA GLU A 200 -17.27 -7.97 -12.90
C GLU A 200 -17.76 -6.51 -12.83
N ARG A 201 -16.92 -5.52 -13.21
CA ARG A 201 -17.22 -4.08 -13.15
C ARG A 201 -17.74 -3.64 -11.77
N PRO A 202 -16.96 -3.85 -10.71
CA PRO A 202 -17.38 -3.56 -9.34
C PRO A 202 -17.74 -2.08 -9.18
N PRO A 203 -18.72 -1.73 -8.31
CA PRO A 203 -19.05 -0.34 -8.01
C PRO A 203 -17.81 0.47 -7.61
N GLY A 204 -17.61 1.63 -8.25
CA GLY A 204 -16.41 2.45 -8.09
C GLY A 204 -15.30 2.17 -9.10
N SER A 205 -15.48 1.19 -10.00
CA SER A 205 -14.68 1.08 -11.22
C SER A 205 -15.10 2.15 -12.25
N GLU A 206 -14.18 2.52 -13.12
CA GLU A 206 -14.38 3.49 -14.20
C GLU A 206 -14.00 2.91 -15.56
N VAL A 207 -14.52 3.51 -16.63
CA VAL A 207 -14.09 3.21 -18.00
C VAL A 207 -13.29 4.39 -18.52
N VAL A 208 -12.02 4.14 -18.82
CA VAL A 208 -11.06 5.15 -19.27
C VAL A 208 -10.43 4.74 -20.59
N GLU A 209 -9.99 5.71 -21.37
CA GLU A 209 -9.28 5.43 -22.62
C GLU A 209 -7.84 4.98 -22.32
N LEU A 210 -7.38 3.91 -22.97
CA LEU A 210 -6.04 3.36 -22.80
C LEU A 210 -4.93 4.42 -23.04
N GLY A 211 -5.08 5.24 -24.06
CA GLY A 211 -4.11 6.31 -24.37
C GLY A 211 -4.01 7.33 -23.24
N ARG A 212 -5.16 7.78 -22.70
CA ARG A 212 -5.22 8.70 -21.56
C ARG A 212 -4.59 8.11 -20.31
N LEU A 213 -4.85 6.83 -20.03
CA LEU A 213 -4.29 6.14 -18.88
C LEU A 213 -2.76 6.07 -18.94
N ARG A 214 -2.20 5.71 -20.09
CA ARG A 214 -0.73 5.69 -20.32
C ARG A 214 -0.08 7.07 -20.21
N ALA A 215 -0.77 8.11 -20.66
CA ALA A 215 -0.28 9.49 -20.57
C ALA A 215 -0.32 10.06 -19.14
N SER A 216 -1.27 9.59 -18.32
CA SER A 216 -1.53 10.16 -16.99
C SER A 216 -0.72 9.48 -15.87
N TYR A 217 -0.36 8.21 -16.04
CA TYR A 217 0.26 7.41 -14.98
C TYR A 217 1.50 6.65 -15.48
N PRO A 218 2.59 6.59 -14.68
CA PRO A 218 3.62 5.59 -14.88
C PRO A 218 2.97 4.20 -14.84
N HIS A 219 3.35 3.31 -15.75
CA HIS A 219 2.59 2.07 -15.94
C HIS A 219 3.47 0.88 -16.27
N LYS A 220 2.91 -0.31 -16.02
CA LYS A 220 3.38 -1.59 -16.57
C LYS A 220 2.24 -2.24 -17.34
N VAL A 221 2.57 -2.86 -18.46
CA VAL A 221 1.59 -3.53 -19.33
C VAL A 221 1.84 -5.02 -19.32
N TYR A 222 0.87 -5.79 -18.87
CA TYR A 222 0.83 -7.24 -18.97
C TYR A 222 -0.07 -7.63 -20.12
N VAL A 223 0.39 -8.52 -20.98
CA VAL A 223 -0.35 -9.01 -22.15
C VAL A 223 -0.51 -10.51 -22.04
N ARG A 224 -1.73 -11.01 -22.24
CA ARG A 224 -2.00 -12.44 -22.44
C ARG A 224 -2.18 -12.72 -23.92
N GLU A 225 -1.37 -13.62 -24.44
CA GLU A 225 -1.39 -14.09 -25.82
C GLU A 225 -0.86 -15.52 -25.85
N GLY A 226 -1.66 -16.47 -26.35
CA GLY A 226 -1.31 -17.88 -26.30
C GLY A 226 -1.43 -18.51 -24.90
N GLY A 227 -2.36 -18.01 -24.08
CA GLY A 227 -2.71 -18.58 -22.77
C GLY A 227 -1.81 -18.18 -21.60
N ALA A 228 -0.76 -17.37 -21.83
CA ALA A 228 0.17 -16.96 -20.78
C ALA A 228 0.32 -15.44 -20.69
N TRP A 229 0.36 -14.93 -19.45
CA TRP A 229 0.65 -13.53 -19.17
C TRP A 229 2.15 -13.24 -19.29
N ARG A 230 2.48 -12.14 -19.93
CA ARG A 230 3.85 -11.61 -20.03
C ARG A 230 3.88 -10.11 -19.82
N LEU A 231 4.94 -9.61 -19.20
CA LEU A 231 5.23 -8.18 -19.18
C LEU A 231 5.62 -7.75 -20.61
N ALA A 232 4.92 -6.77 -21.17
CA ALA A 232 5.31 -6.15 -22.43
C ALA A 232 6.62 -5.40 -22.23
N LYS A 233 7.53 -5.52 -23.20
CA LYS A 233 8.71 -4.66 -23.24
C LYS A 233 8.26 -3.21 -23.41
N ALA A 234 8.87 -2.31 -22.63
CA ALA A 234 8.65 -0.87 -22.71
C ALA A 234 9.03 -0.33 -24.09
#